data_AF-A0A430S645-F1
#
_entry.id   AF-A0A430S645-F1
#
_cell.length_a   1.000
_cell.length_b   1.000
_cell.length_c   1.000
_cell.angle_alpha   90.00
_cell.angle_beta   90.00
_cell.angle_gamma   90.00
#
_symmetry.space_group_name_H-M   'P 1'
#
loop_
_entity.id
_entity.type
_entity.pdbx_description
1 polymer ?
#
loop_
_entity_poly.entity_id
_entity_poly.type
_entity_poly.pdbx_seq_one_letter_code
_entity_poly.pdbx_strand_id
1 'polypeptide(L)'
;MKEGRRAKCLSGRQASHQDAYNGKVRRYLAYLFAGLGLLLALPPLLEDLGVRGAGRYLALGFVVGGILLVYSLSGLGRRGLERLGLEHLVPGVRVLEALGYVLVLALGLTAAGYRPTALLAGGALAGAVAGLAAQTTLSNILSGLVLMLSGAFRMGEAIRIRSWAYGGVEYQGRVKDITLVHTLLESPQGEVRVPNARLMDSVIVREERLSLEVTLPSMQAWEELERRLPAQFEPMGLALEGLKGHVYLRAEDLGEALILLRQLASAEPTQG
;
A
#
# COMPACT_ATOMS: atom_id res chain seq x y z
N MET A 1 -14.42 41.00 -15.81
CA MET A 1 -15.67 40.79 -15.04
C MET A 1 -16.66 39.74 -15.60
N LYS A 2 -16.44 39.16 -16.80
CA LYS A 2 -17.35 38.14 -17.40
C LYS A 2 -16.98 36.68 -17.09
N GLU A 3 -15.72 36.36 -16.81
CA GLU A 3 -15.28 34.98 -16.52
C GLU A 3 -15.67 34.46 -15.13
N GLY A 4 -15.56 35.29 -14.10
CA GLY A 4 -15.95 34.90 -12.72
C GLY A 4 -17.44 34.55 -12.56
N ARG A 5 -18.32 35.05 -13.44
CA ARG A 5 -19.75 34.69 -13.45
C ARG A 5 -20.04 33.35 -14.13
N ARG A 6 -19.21 32.91 -15.09
CA ARG A 6 -19.37 31.60 -15.76
C ARG A 6 -18.89 30.44 -14.87
N ALA A 7 -17.77 30.62 -14.17
CA ALA A 7 -17.25 29.61 -13.23
C ALA A 7 -18.23 29.34 -12.06
N LYS A 8 -18.84 30.40 -11.51
CA LYS A 8 -19.83 30.29 -10.43
C LYS A 8 -21.14 29.61 -10.87
N CYS A 9 -21.51 29.74 -12.14
CA CYS A 9 -22.71 29.13 -12.71
C CYS A 9 -22.52 27.63 -13.01
N LEU A 10 -21.32 27.22 -13.45
CA LEU A 10 -20.97 25.81 -13.67
C LEU A 10 -20.80 25.03 -12.35
N SER A 11 -20.17 25.66 -11.35
CA SER A 11 -20.05 25.11 -9.99
C SER A 11 -21.41 24.94 -9.30
N GLY A 12 -22.32 25.91 -9.42
CA GLY A 12 -23.68 25.81 -8.86
C GLY A 12 -24.53 24.73 -9.52
N ARG A 13 -24.35 24.47 -10.83
CA ARG A 13 -25.08 23.41 -11.55
C ARG A 13 -24.61 22.01 -11.14
N GLN A 14 -23.30 21.81 -10.96
CA GLN A 14 -22.73 20.55 -10.47
C GLN A 14 -23.10 20.28 -9.01
N ALA A 15 -23.10 21.29 -8.14
CA ALA A 15 -23.54 21.17 -6.75
C ALA A 15 -25.03 20.76 -6.65
N SER A 16 -25.92 21.39 -7.43
CA SER A 16 -27.36 21.06 -7.42
C SER A 16 -27.66 19.63 -7.90
N HIS A 17 -26.86 19.09 -8.83
CA HIS A 17 -27.02 17.72 -9.32
C HIS A 17 -26.48 16.69 -8.32
N GLN A 18 -25.42 17.05 -7.57
CA GLN A 18 -24.83 16.22 -6.52
C GLN A 18 -25.74 16.12 -5.29
N ASP A 19 -26.38 17.22 -4.90
CA ASP A 19 -27.27 17.30 -3.73
C ASP A 19 -28.63 16.61 -3.98
N ALA A 20 -29.19 16.77 -5.18
CA ALA A 20 -30.40 16.05 -5.58
C ALA A 20 -30.16 14.53 -5.67
N TYR A 21 -28.95 14.11 -6.01
CA TYR A 21 -28.54 12.70 -6.08
C TYR A 21 -28.31 12.10 -4.68
N ASN A 22 -27.57 12.79 -3.81
CA ASN A 22 -27.35 12.38 -2.41
C ASN A 22 -28.66 12.25 -1.63
N GLY A 23 -29.64 13.12 -1.91
CA GLY A 23 -30.97 13.04 -1.31
C GLY A 23 -31.78 11.80 -1.74
N LYS A 24 -31.56 11.25 -2.94
CA LYS A 24 -32.20 9.99 -3.35
C LYS A 24 -31.50 8.80 -2.70
N VAL A 25 -30.17 8.75 -2.73
CA VAL A 25 -29.37 7.65 -2.13
C VAL A 25 -29.62 7.53 -0.62
N ARG A 26 -29.65 8.65 0.12
CA ARG A 26 -29.93 8.65 1.56
C ARG A 26 -31.33 8.12 1.88
N ARG A 27 -32.32 8.39 1.02
CA ARG A 27 -33.68 7.85 1.16
C ARG A 27 -33.71 6.35 0.87
N TYR A 28 -33.03 5.88 -0.17
CA TYR A 28 -32.94 4.44 -0.44
C TYR A 28 -32.22 3.68 0.68
N LEU A 29 -31.13 4.22 1.22
CA LEU A 29 -30.45 3.63 2.38
C LEU A 29 -31.36 3.63 3.62
N ALA A 30 -32.08 4.72 3.90
CA ALA A 30 -33.01 4.78 5.02
C ALA A 30 -34.15 3.76 4.89
N TYR A 31 -34.75 3.61 3.71
CA TYR A 31 -35.77 2.58 3.47
C TYR A 31 -35.21 1.17 3.56
N LEU A 32 -33.95 0.99 3.19
CA LEU A 32 -33.27 -0.30 3.26
C LEU A 32 -32.94 -0.70 4.69
N PHE A 33 -32.44 0.23 5.52
CA PHE A 33 -32.21 -0.02 6.94
C PHE A 33 -33.52 -0.18 7.72
N ALA A 34 -34.54 0.60 7.40
CA ALA A 34 -35.88 0.43 7.97
C ALA A 34 -36.51 -0.90 7.57
N GLY A 35 -36.35 -1.31 6.31
CA GLY A 35 -36.80 -2.61 5.80
C GLY A 35 -36.05 -3.78 6.43
N LEU A 36 -34.72 -3.69 6.53
CA LEU A 36 -33.87 -4.73 7.15
C LEU A 36 -34.11 -4.85 8.65
N GLY A 37 -34.28 -3.73 9.36
CA GLY A 37 -34.59 -3.70 10.78
C GLY A 37 -35.98 -4.26 11.10
N LEU A 38 -36.99 -3.89 10.30
CA LEU A 38 -38.34 -4.43 10.43
C LEU A 38 -38.36 -5.94 10.14
N LEU A 39 -37.65 -6.36 9.11
CA LEU A 39 -37.55 -7.76 8.68
C LEU A 39 -36.80 -8.67 9.67
N LEU A 40 -35.81 -8.14 10.40
CA LEU A 40 -35.08 -8.88 11.43
C LEU A 40 -35.85 -8.97 12.76
N ALA A 41 -36.70 -7.98 13.07
CA ALA A 41 -37.43 -7.92 14.35
C ALA A 41 -38.79 -8.62 14.34
N LEU A 42 -39.44 -8.74 13.17
CA LEU A 42 -40.79 -9.30 13.03
C LEU A 42 -40.90 -10.85 13.15
N PRO A 43 -39.90 -11.66 12.74
CA PRO A 43 -39.98 -13.12 12.81
C PRO A 43 -40.20 -13.72 14.20
N PRO A 44 -39.42 -13.37 15.25
CA PRO A 44 -39.64 -13.94 16.57
C PRO A 44 -41.00 -13.53 17.14
N LEU A 45 -41.44 -12.30 16.85
CA LEU A 45 -42.74 -11.78 17.30
C LEU A 45 -43.93 -12.54 16.67
N LEU A 46 -43.81 -12.94 15.40
CA LEU A 46 -44.86 -13.67 14.69
C LEU A 46 -44.90 -15.17 15.02
N GLU A 47 -43.75 -15.75 15.40
CA GLU A 47 -43.69 -17.11 15.96
C GLU A 47 -44.34 -17.16 17.35
N ASP A 48 -44.10 -16.16 18.21
CA ASP A 48 -44.75 -16.04 19.53
C ASP A 48 -46.29 -15.88 19.41
N LEU A 49 -46.79 -15.36 18.28
CA LEU A 49 -48.22 -15.22 17.96
C LEU A 49 -48.86 -16.48 17.34
N GLY A 50 -48.10 -17.55 17.11
CA GLY A 50 -48.62 -18.83 16.61
C GLY A 50 -48.98 -18.86 15.11
N VAL A 51 -48.51 -17.90 14.32
CA VAL A 51 -48.82 -17.80 12.88
C VAL A 51 -47.97 -18.77 12.07
N ARG A 52 -48.50 -19.99 11.85
CA ARG A 52 -47.85 -21.00 11.00
C ARG A 52 -47.66 -20.47 9.56
N GLY A 53 -46.41 -20.41 9.10
CA GLY A 53 -46.05 -20.00 7.73
C GLY A 53 -45.45 -18.60 7.59
N ALA A 54 -45.52 -17.75 8.62
CA ALA A 54 -44.93 -16.41 8.61
C ALA A 54 -43.42 -16.42 8.32
N GLY A 55 -42.68 -17.40 8.84
CA GLY A 55 -41.24 -17.55 8.62
C GLY A 55 -40.84 -17.68 7.14
N ARG A 56 -41.67 -18.29 6.29
CA ARG A 56 -41.38 -18.41 4.84
C ARG A 56 -41.53 -17.09 4.11
N TYR A 57 -42.55 -16.30 4.44
CA TYR A 57 -42.75 -14.97 3.86
C TYR A 57 -41.67 -13.99 4.32
N LEU A 58 -41.23 -14.10 5.56
CA LEU A 58 -40.11 -13.33 6.10
C LEU A 58 -38.78 -13.72 5.45
N ALA A 59 -38.51 -15.02 5.29
CA ALA A 59 -37.34 -15.50 4.56
C ALA A 59 -37.34 -15.01 3.10
N LEU A 60 -38.50 -15.02 2.43
CA LEU A 60 -38.64 -14.46 1.08
C LEU A 60 -38.34 -12.95 1.06
N GLY A 61 -38.90 -12.20 2.02
CA GLY A 61 -38.61 -10.77 2.20
C GLY A 61 -37.12 -10.50 2.44
N PHE A 62 -36.45 -11.36 3.20
CA PHE A 62 -35.00 -11.30 3.42
C PHE A 62 -34.21 -11.55 2.16
N VAL A 63 -34.56 -12.56 1.38
CA VAL A 63 -33.86 -12.83 0.11
C VAL A 63 -34.05 -11.68 -0.85
N VAL A 64 -35.28 -11.19 -1.03
CA VAL A 64 -35.55 -10.05 -1.93
C VAL A 64 -34.84 -8.78 -1.46
N GLY A 65 -34.94 -8.45 -0.17
CA GLY A 65 -34.26 -7.29 0.41
C GLY A 65 -32.73 -7.39 0.32
N GLY A 66 -32.18 -8.57 0.58
CA GLY A 66 -30.75 -8.86 0.48
C GLY A 66 -30.24 -8.79 -0.96
N ILE A 67 -30.98 -9.30 -1.94
CA ILE A 67 -30.65 -9.17 -3.37
C ILE A 67 -30.65 -7.70 -3.77
N LEU A 68 -31.68 -6.94 -3.39
CA LEU A 68 -31.75 -5.50 -3.67
C LEU A 68 -30.60 -4.73 -3.00
N LEU A 69 -30.21 -5.12 -1.78
CA LEU A 69 -29.06 -4.56 -1.07
C LEU A 69 -27.75 -4.83 -1.82
N VAL A 70 -27.49 -6.09 -2.19
CA VAL A 70 -26.29 -6.48 -2.93
C VAL A 70 -26.23 -5.75 -4.28
N TYR A 71 -27.33 -5.71 -5.02
CA TYR A 71 -27.43 -4.95 -6.28
C TYR A 71 -27.12 -3.46 -6.07
N SER A 72 -27.69 -2.85 -5.03
CA SER A 72 -27.51 -1.43 -4.72
C SER A 72 -26.07 -1.12 -4.32
N LEU A 73 -25.47 -1.91 -3.44
CA LEU A 73 -24.07 -1.75 -3.00
C LEU A 73 -23.10 -1.96 -4.16
N SER A 74 -23.30 -2.99 -4.97
CA SER A 74 -22.47 -3.26 -6.15
C SER A 74 -22.62 -2.16 -7.21
N GLY A 75 -23.81 -1.58 -7.35
CA GLY A 75 -24.04 -0.41 -8.20
C GLY A 75 -23.32 0.85 -7.70
N LEU A 76 -23.33 1.10 -6.39
CA LEU A 76 -22.60 2.20 -5.77
C LEU A 76 -21.08 1.99 -5.88
N GLY A 77 -20.60 0.77 -5.62
CA GLY A 77 -19.20 0.41 -5.74
C GLY A 77 -18.67 0.64 -7.16
N ARG A 78 -19.36 0.11 -8.18
CA ARG A 78 -18.98 0.32 -9.60
C ARG A 78 -18.84 1.80 -9.95
N ARG A 79 -19.86 2.60 -9.62
CA ARG A 79 -19.84 4.05 -9.88
C ARG A 79 -18.76 4.78 -9.08
N GLY A 80 -18.49 4.32 -7.85
CA GLY A 80 -17.41 4.87 -7.02
C GLY A 80 -16.03 4.61 -7.63
N LEU A 81 -15.80 3.37 -8.09
CA LEU A 81 -14.57 2.98 -8.78
C LEU A 81 -14.35 3.77 -10.08
N GLU A 82 -15.40 3.91 -10.91
CA GLU A 82 -15.35 4.72 -12.14
C GLU A 82 -15.00 6.18 -11.85
N ARG A 83 -15.58 6.78 -10.79
CA ARG A 83 -15.25 8.16 -10.39
C ARG A 83 -13.81 8.35 -9.89
N LEU A 84 -13.21 7.28 -9.38
CA LEU A 84 -11.82 7.28 -8.91
C LEU A 84 -10.83 6.93 -10.03
N GLY A 85 -11.30 6.63 -11.24
CA GLY A 85 -10.46 6.17 -12.36
C GLY A 85 -9.94 4.74 -12.19
N LEU A 86 -10.54 3.95 -11.28
CA LEU A 86 -10.13 2.58 -10.96
C LEU A 86 -10.95 1.54 -11.73
N GLU A 87 -11.17 1.79 -13.02
CA GLU A 87 -12.02 0.97 -13.88
C GLU A 87 -11.53 -0.50 -13.96
N HIS A 88 -10.22 -0.71 -13.82
CA HIS A 88 -9.62 -2.04 -13.79
C HIS A 88 -10.07 -2.91 -12.59
N LEU A 89 -10.68 -2.32 -11.54
CA LEU A 89 -11.21 -3.06 -10.38
C LEU A 89 -12.69 -3.44 -10.52
N VAL A 90 -13.39 -2.93 -11.54
CA VAL A 90 -14.83 -3.21 -11.78
C VAL A 90 -15.15 -4.71 -11.88
N PRO A 91 -14.33 -5.56 -12.53
CA PRO A 91 -14.54 -7.01 -12.53
C PRO A 91 -14.58 -7.61 -11.12
N GLY A 92 -13.75 -7.09 -10.19
CA GLY A 92 -13.73 -7.53 -8.80
C GLY A 92 -15.06 -7.28 -8.08
N VAL A 93 -15.74 -6.17 -8.39
CA VAL A 93 -17.08 -5.88 -7.84
C VAL A 93 -18.11 -6.92 -8.30
N ARG A 94 -18.01 -7.43 -9.54
CA ARG A 94 -18.92 -8.49 -10.03
C ARG A 94 -18.72 -9.80 -9.29
N VAL A 95 -17.47 -10.13 -8.95
CA VAL A 95 -17.16 -11.31 -8.13
C VAL A 95 -17.74 -11.15 -6.73
N LEU A 96 -17.54 -9.99 -6.09
CA LEU A 96 -18.14 -9.68 -4.79
C LEU A 96 -19.68 -9.70 -4.84
N GLU A 97 -20.27 -9.20 -5.91
CA GLU A 97 -21.72 -9.21 -6.14
C GLU A 97 -22.26 -10.66 -6.18
N ALA A 98 -21.62 -11.53 -6.96
CA ALA A 98 -21.99 -12.94 -7.05
C ALA A 98 -21.87 -13.66 -5.71
N LEU A 99 -20.76 -13.44 -4.98
CA LEU A 99 -20.56 -14.00 -3.63
C LEU A 99 -21.64 -13.49 -2.66
N GLY A 100 -22.01 -12.20 -2.75
CA GLY A 100 -23.08 -11.60 -1.98
C GLY A 100 -24.43 -12.27 -2.22
N TYR A 101 -24.79 -12.55 -3.47
CA TYR A 101 -26.02 -13.27 -3.80
C TYR A 101 -26.04 -14.70 -3.26
N VAL A 102 -24.92 -15.43 -3.40
CA VAL A 102 -24.79 -16.79 -2.84
C VAL A 102 -24.96 -16.77 -1.32
N LEU A 103 -24.36 -15.79 -0.64
CA LEU A 103 -24.49 -15.63 0.81
C LEU A 103 -25.93 -15.31 1.23
N VAL A 104 -26.58 -14.33 0.58
CA VAL A 104 -27.99 -13.97 0.85
C VAL A 104 -28.90 -15.17 0.63
N LEU A 105 -28.68 -15.95 -0.42
CA LEU A 105 -29.46 -17.16 -0.69
C LEU A 105 -29.27 -18.22 0.40
N ALA A 106 -28.02 -18.49 0.81
CA ALA A 106 -27.74 -19.44 1.89
C ALA A 106 -28.38 -19.02 3.21
N LEU A 107 -28.29 -17.74 3.58
CA LEU A 107 -28.92 -17.21 4.78
C LEU A 107 -30.45 -17.23 4.69
N GLY A 108 -31.02 -16.92 3.53
CA GLY A 108 -32.47 -16.97 3.29
C GLY A 108 -33.03 -18.39 3.37
N LEU A 109 -32.32 -19.38 2.81
CA LEU A 109 -32.69 -20.80 2.96
C LEU A 109 -32.67 -21.21 4.44
N THR A 110 -31.68 -20.75 5.19
CA THR A 110 -31.57 -21.00 6.64
C THR A 110 -32.74 -20.39 7.39
N ALA A 111 -33.11 -19.14 7.09
CA ALA A 111 -34.25 -18.46 7.68
C ALA A 111 -35.60 -19.13 7.32
N ALA A 112 -35.71 -19.75 6.15
CA ALA A 112 -36.88 -20.53 5.74
C ALA A 112 -36.96 -21.92 6.41
N GLY A 113 -36.01 -22.27 7.29
CA GLY A 113 -35.94 -23.54 7.99
C GLY A 113 -35.22 -24.66 7.22
N TYR A 114 -34.66 -24.37 6.05
CA TYR A 114 -33.80 -25.31 5.33
C TYR A 114 -32.39 -25.30 5.89
N ARG A 115 -31.66 -26.40 5.70
CA ARG A 115 -30.24 -26.49 6.07
C ARG A 115 -29.40 -26.55 4.79
N PRO A 116 -28.80 -25.43 4.34
CA PRO A 116 -28.02 -25.39 3.11
C PRO A 116 -26.61 -25.99 3.29
N THR A 117 -26.51 -27.15 3.96
CA THR A 117 -25.24 -27.76 4.37
C THR A 117 -24.31 -28.02 3.19
N ALA A 118 -24.85 -28.48 2.06
CA ALA A 118 -24.05 -28.73 0.84
C ALA A 118 -23.48 -27.43 0.25
N LEU A 119 -24.25 -26.33 0.25
CA LEU A 119 -23.78 -25.03 -0.23
C LEU A 119 -22.70 -24.47 0.70
N LEU A 120 -22.88 -24.60 2.02
CA LEU A 120 -21.88 -24.15 2.99
C LEU A 120 -20.60 -24.99 2.91
N ALA A 121 -20.70 -26.31 2.78
CA ALA A 121 -19.55 -27.20 2.65
C ALA A 121 -18.78 -26.93 1.34
N GLY A 122 -19.49 -26.83 0.21
CA GLY A 122 -18.88 -26.50 -1.09
C GLY A 122 -18.27 -25.10 -1.09
N GLY A 123 -18.96 -24.13 -0.49
CA GLY A 123 -18.46 -22.76 -0.33
C GLY A 123 -17.22 -22.68 0.57
N ALA A 124 -17.17 -23.44 1.66
CA ALA A 124 -15.99 -23.53 2.53
C ALA A 124 -14.79 -24.11 1.80
N LEU A 125 -14.97 -25.20 1.03
CA LEU A 125 -13.90 -25.79 0.22
C LEU A 125 -13.42 -24.81 -0.86
N ALA A 126 -14.35 -24.21 -1.62
CA ALA A 126 -14.02 -23.22 -2.64
C ALA A 126 -13.30 -22.00 -2.05
N GLY A 127 -13.74 -21.52 -0.88
CA GLY A 127 -13.11 -20.45 -0.13
C GLY A 127 -11.69 -20.80 0.32
N ALA A 128 -11.46 -22.02 0.79
CA ALA A 128 -10.13 -22.49 1.16
C ALA A 128 -9.18 -22.53 -0.06
N VAL A 129 -9.62 -23.08 -1.20
CA VAL A 129 -8.81 -23.10 -2.43
C VAL A 129 -8.52 -21.69 -2.94
N ALA A 130 -9.53 -20.82 -2.95
CA ALA A 130 -9.35 -19.43 -3.35
C ALA A 130 -8.39 -18.68 -2.41
N GLY A 131 -8.47 -18.94 -1.10
CA GLY A 131 -7.56 -18.39 -0.09
C GLY A 131 -6.11 -18.84 -0.30
N LEU A 132 -5.90 -20.13 -0.57
CA LEU A 132 -4.58 -20.66 -0.92
C LEU A 132 -4.04 -20.03 -2.20
N ALA A 133 -4.88 -19.85 -3.22
CA ALA A 133 -4.49 -19.18 -4.46
C ALA A 133 -4.13 -17.70 -4.24
N ALA A 134 -4.82 -17.01 -3.32
CA ALA A 134 -4.58 -15.61 -3.00
C ALA A 134 -3.44 -15.38 -1.98
N GLN A 135 -2.91 -16.45 -1.37
CA GLN A 135 -1.97 -16.39 -0.24
C GLN A 135 -0.76 -15.51 -0.54
N THR A 136 -0.14 -15.65 -1.71
CA THR A 136 1.05 -14.88 -2.10
C THR A 136 0.76 -13.39 -2.18
N THR A 137 -0.37 -13.00 -2.78
CA THR A 137 -0.75 -11.59 -2.91
C THR A 137 -1.05 -10.98 -1.55
N LEU A 138 -1.81 -11.69 -0.71
CA LEU A 138 -2.13 -11.22 0.64
C LEU A 138 -0.87 -11.07 1.51
N SER A 139 0.03 -12.05 1.44
CA SER A 139 1.31 -12.01 2.15
C SER A 139 2.14 -10.78 1.76
N ASN A 140 2.22 -10.45 0.47
CA ASN A 140 2.92 -9.25 0.02
C ASN A 140 2.28 -7.96 0.54
N ILE A 141 0.94 -7.84 0.48
CA ILE A 141 0.22 -6.66 0.98
C ILE A 141 0.45 -6.45 2.48
N LEU A 142 0.30 -7.53 3.27
CA LEU A 142 0.52 -7.47 4.72
C LEU A 142 1.97 -7.15 5.04
N SER A 143 2.93 -7.74 4.33
CA SER A 143 4.35 -7.45 4.50
C SER A 143 4.65 -5.99 4.15
N GLY A 144 4.07 -5.45 3.07
CA GLY A 144 4.21 -4.04 2.72
C GLY A 144 3.71 -3.11 3.81
N LEU A 145 2.52 -3.38 4.36
CA LEU A 145 1.98 -2.62 5.49
C LEU A 145 2.93 -2.66 6.70
N VAL A 146 3.45 -3.84 7.05
CA VAL A 146 4.37 -3.98 8.17
C VAL A 146 5.70 -3.24 7.92
N LEU A 147 6.26 -3.29 6.70
CA LEU A 147 7.47 -2.54 6.36
C LEU A 147 7.25 -1.03 6.50
N MET A 148 6.13 -0.52 5.98
CA MET A 148 5.78 0.89 6.07
C MET A 148 5.57 1.35 7.52
N LEU A 149 4.94 0.51 8.35
CA LEU A 149 4.64 0.84 9.76
C LEU A 149 5.84 0.68 10.70
N SER A 150 6.66 -0.35 10.48
CA SER A 150 7.84 -0.62 11.32
C SER A 150 9.01 0.31 11.01
N GLY A 151 9.06 0.89 9.81
CA GLY A 151 10.17 1.72 9.37
C GLY A 151 11.49 0.94 9.31
N ALA A 152 11.45 -0.35 8.99
CA ALA A 152 12.62 -1.23 8.89
C ALA A 152 13.76 -0.60 8.06
N PHE A 153 13.39 0.12 7.00
CA PHE A 153 14.24 1.01 6.21
C PHE A 153 13.39 2.17 5.68
N ARG A 154 14.05 3.27 5.31
CA ARG A 154 13.39 4.48 4.82
C ARG A 154 13.69 4.72 3.35
N MET A 155 12.82 5.51 2.72
CA MET A 155 13.03 6.07 1.39
C MET A 155 14.40 6.77 1.33
N GLY A 156 15.17 6.49 0.28
CA GLY A 156 16.50 7.06 0.05
C GLY A 156 17.66 6.32 0.74
N GLU A 157 17.39 5.34 1.60
CA GLU A 157 18.45 4.54 2.24
C GLU A 157 19.04 3.52 1.26
N ALA A 158 20.37 3.35 1.31
CA ALA A 158 21.05 2.26 0.63
C ALA A 158 20.97 1.01 1.49
N ILE A 159 20.40 -0.05 0.93
CA ILE A 159 20.24 -1.33 1.62
C ILE A 159 20.84 -2.46 0.80
N ARG A 160 21.32 -3.46 1.52
CA ARG A 160 21.78 -4.72 0.96
C ARG A 160 20.91 -5.85 1.49
N ILE A 161 20.42 -6.67 0.57
CA ILE A 161 19.42 -7.69 0.82
C ILE A 161 20.04 -9.04 0.51
N ARG A 162 20.04 -9.90 1.52
CA ARG A 162 20.46 -11.29 1.39
C ARG A 162 19.30 -12.20 1.72
N SER A 163 18.85 -12.97 0.73
CA SER A 163 17.75 -13.92 0.91
C SER A 163 18.11 -15.29 0.38
N TRP A 164 17.78 -16.31 1.17
CA TRP A 164 17.89 -17.71 0.74
C TRP A 164 16.93 -18.03 -0.43
N ALA A 165 15.84 -17.27 -0.55
CA ALA A 165 14.85 -17.45 -1.61
C ALA A 165 15.40 -17.19 -3.02
N TYR A 166 16.52 -16.48 -3.14
CA TYR A 166 17.19 -16.17 -4.42
C TYR A 166 18.50 -16.94 -4.61
N GLY A 167 18.65 -18.10 -3.96
CA GLY A 167 19.87 -18.92 -4.08
C GLY A 167 21.10 -18.28 -3.44
N GLY A 168 20.90 -17.38 -2.47
CA GLY A 168 21.98 -16.67 -1.77
C GLY A 168 22.54 -15.47 -2.54
N VAL A 169 21.95 -15.11 -3.67
CA VAL A 169 22.32 -13.89 -4.41
C VAL A 169 22.01 -12.67 -3.56
N GLU A 170 22.99 -11.76 -3.50
CA GLU A 170 22.89 -10.51 -2.77
C GLU A 170 22.44 -9.40 -3.72
N TYR A 171 21.37 -8.69 -3.34
CA TYR A 171 20.88 -7.54 -4.07
C TYR A 171 21.21 -6.27 -3.29
N GLN A 172 21.69 -5.24 -3.98
CA GLN A 172 21.98 -3.96 -3.38
C GLN A 172 21.28 -2.84 -4.17
N GLY A 173 20.82 -1.81 -3.46
CA GLY A 173 20.23 -0.66 -4.10
C GLY A 173 19.72 0.37 -3.11
N ARG A 174 19.42 1.55 -3.62
CA ARG A 174 18.77 2.62 -2.86
C ARG A 174 17.26 2.45 -2.91
N VAL A 175 16.59 2.55 -1.77
CA VAL A 175 15.13 2.45 -1.68
C VAL A 175 14.50 3.66 -2.36
N LYS A 176 13.84 3.42 -3.50
CA LYS A 176 13.19 4.47 -4.29
C LYS A 176 11.72 4.63 -3.95
N ASP A 177 11.02 3.52 -3.70
CA ASP A 177 9.60 3.53 -3.33
C ASP A 177 9.22 2.28 -2.53
N ILE A 178 8.24 2.40 -1.62
CA ILE A 178 7.67 1.29 -0.86
C ILE A 178 6.17 1.26 -1.15
N THR A 179 5.73 0.35 -2.03
CA THR A 179 4.31 0.13 -2.32
C THR A 179 3.73 -0.94 -1.40
N LEU A 180 2.42 -1.16 -1.46
CA LEU A 180 1.78 -2.26 -0.71
C LEU A 180 2.29 -3.64 -1.12
N VAL A 181 2.61 -3.88 -2.39
CA VAL A 181 2.92 -5.23 -2.90
C VAL A 181 4.41 -5.47 -3.09
N HIS A 182 5.16 -4.43 -3.45
CA HIS A 182 6.59 -4.52 -3.73
C HIS A 182 7.33 -3.24 -3.34
N THR A 183 8.63 -3.36 -3.12
CA THR A 183 9.54 -2.25 -2.90
C THR A 183 10.40 -2.07 -4.15
N LEU A 184 10.62 -0.82 -4.55
CA LEU A 184 11.43 -0.44 -5.69
C LEU A 184 12.82 -0.04 -5.21
N LEU A 185 13.85 -0.69 -5.74
CA LEU A 185 15.25 -0.42 -5.45
C LEU A 185 15.93 0.09 -6.71
N GLU A 186 16.72 1.15 -6.57
CA GLU A 186 17.59 1.66 -7.62
C GLU A 186 18.98 1.05 -7.44
N SER A 187 19.33 0.15 -8.35
CA SER A 187 20.64 -0.53 -8.42
C SER A 187 21.45 0.02 -9.59
N PRO A 188 22.80 -0.10 -9.59
CA PRO A 188 23.62 0.18 -10.77
C PRO A 188 23.18 -0.55 -12.06
N GLN A 189 22.49 -1.69 -11.95
CA GLN A 189 21.97 -2.43 -13.12
C GLN A 189 20.57 -1.95 -13.57
N GLY A 190 19.95 -1.00 -12.86
CA GLY A 190 18.62 -0.47 -13.14
C GLY A 190 17.65 -0.62 -11.95
N GLU A 191 16.36 -0.42 -12.21
CA GLU A 191 15.31 -0.57 -11.20
C GLU A 191 14.98 -2.04 -10.93
N VAL A 192 15.01 -2.43 -9.66
CA VAL A 192 14.69 -3.78 -9.20
C VAL A 192 13.44 -3.72 -8.33
N ARG A 193 12.40 -4.49 -8.69
CA ARG A 193 11.17 -4.63 -7.90
C ARG A 193 11.24 -5.90 -7.07
N VAL A 194 11.27 -5.73 -5.75
CA VAL A 194 11.34 -6.85 -4.81
C VAL A 194 9.99 -7.03 -4.13
N PRO A 195 9.38 -8.24 -4.16
CA PRO A 195 8.15 -8.51 -3.44
C PRO A 195 8.33 -8.28 -1.93
N ASN A 196 7.38 -7.60 -1.30
CA ASN A 196 7.50 -7.22 0.11
C ASN A 196 7.61 -8.42 1.05
N ALA A 197 6.92 -9.53 0.75
CA ALA A 197 7.04 -10.75 1.55
C ALA A 197 8.47 -11.31 1.53
N ARG A 198 9.15 -11.25 0.37
CA ARG A 198 10.54 -11.71 0.24
C ARG A 198 11.53 -10.79 0.94
N LEU A 199 11.26 -9.49 0.97
CA LEU A 199 12.03 -8.53 1.75
C LEU A 199 11.89 -8.78 3.24
N MET A 200 10.68 -9.05 3.73
CA MET A 200 10.44 -9.35 5.13
C MET A 200 11.18 -10.61 5.60
N ASP A 201 11.24 -11.63 4.73
CA ASP A 201 11.95 -12.88 5.00
C ASP A 201 13.48 -12.81 4.78
N SER A 202 14.02 -11.62 4.48
CA SER A 202 15.44 -11.43 4.15
C SER A 202 16.24 -10.79 5.27
N VAL A 203 17.57 -11.00 5.25
CA VAL A 203 18.48 -10.22 6.06
C VAL A 203 18.75 -8.90 5.35
N ILE A 204 18.42 -7.80 6.03
CA ILE A 204 18.59 -6.44 5.51
C ILE A 204 19.75 -5.78 6.26
N VAL A 205 20.78 -5.41 5.52
CA VAL A 205 21.91 -4.63 6.03
C VAL A 205 21.79 -3.21 5.51
N ARG A 206 21.84 -2.24 6.43
CA ARG A 206 21.84 -0.82 6.10
C ARG A 206 23.27 -0.37 5.84
N GLU A 207 23.51 0.27 4.71
CA GLU A 207 24.79 0.91 4.47
C GLU A 207 24.79 2.31 5.09
N GLU A 208 25.50 2.46 6.22
CA GLU A 208 25.78 3.77 6.78
C GLU A 208 26.95 4.41 6.01
N ARG A 209 26.66 5.53 5.36
CA ARG A 209 27.70 6.41 4.81
C ARG A 209 27.96 7.54 5.79
N LEU A 210 29.21 7.68 6.19
CA LEU A 210 29.70 8.77 7.01
C LEU A 210 30.14 9.89 6.08
N SER A 211 29.64 11.11 6.32
CA SER A 211 30.16 12.32 5.68
C SER A 211 31.16 12.97 6.63
N LEU A 212 32.44 12.97 6.28
CA LEU A 212 33.45 13.74 6.99
C LEU A 212 33.64 15.05 6.25
N GLU A 213 33.52 16.17 6.96
CA GLU A 213 33.99 17.46 6.46
C GLU A 213 35.48 17.54 6.72
N VAL A 214 36.24 17.82 5.67
CA VAL A 214 37.70 17.88 5.75
C VAL A 214 38.22 19.11 5.03
N THR A 215 39.20 19.75 5.64
CA THR A 215 39.91 20.90 5.07
C THR A 215 41.31 20.46 4.72
N LEU A 216 41.71 20.58 3.45
CA LEU A 216 43.04 20.22 2.97
C LEU A 216 43.77 21.44 2.41
N PRO A 217 45.13 21.44 2.48
CA PRO A 217 45.93 22.60 2.14
C PRO A 217 46.02 22.90 0.63
N SER A 218 45.87 21.89 -0.25
CA SER A 218 46.05 22.06 -1.69
C SER A 218 45.21 21.08 -2.52
N MET A 219 44.98 21.40 -3.80
CA MET A 219 44.27 20.53 -4.75
C MET A 219 45.02 19.21 -5.01
N GLN A 220 46.35 19.21 -4.91
CA GLN A 220 47.17 17.99 -5.05
C GLN A 220 46.90 17.00 -3.90
N ALA A 221 46.71 17.50 -2.68
CA ALA A 221 46.33 16.66 -1.55
C ALA A 221 44.93 16.05 -1.73
N TRP A 222 44.03 16.78 -2.38
CA TRP A 222 42.71 16.26 -2.76
C TRP A 222 42.81 15.13 -3.79
N GLU A 223 43.57 15.32 -4.88
CA GLU A 223 43.75 14.30 -5.91
C GLU A 223 44.42 13.02 -5.35
N GLU A 224 45.40 13.18 -4.46
CA GLU A 224 46.05 12.02 -3.83
C GLU A 224 45.11 11.26 -2.88
N LEU A 225 44.23 11.98 -2.17
CA LEU A 225 43.20 11.36 -1.36
C LEU A 225 42.20 10.58 -2.23
N GLU A 226 41.74 11.16 -3.33
CA GLU A 226 40.81 10.54 -4.27
C GLU A 226 41.42 9.34 -5.01
N ARG A 227 42.72 9.40 -5.31
CA ARG A 227 43.45 8.28 -5.92
C ARG A 227 43.59 7.09 -4.96
N ARG A 228 43.73 7.35 -3.66
CA ARG A 228 43.97 6.30 -2.64
C ARG A 228 42.68 5.77 -2.01
N LEU A 229 41.61 6.56 -1.97
CA LEU A 229 40.31 6.15 -1.44
C LEU A 229 39.27 6.17 -2.55
N PRO A 230 38.48 5.08 -2.73
CA PRO A 230 37.34 5.05 -3.63
C PRO A 230 36.12 5.78 -3.02
N ALA A 231 36.32 6.97 -2.44
CA ALA A 231 35.27 7.79 -1.84
C ALA A 231 34.67 8.74 -2.87
N GLN A 232 33.43 9.18 -2.64
CA GLN A 232 32.83 10.26 -3.43
C GLN A 232 33.10 11.59 -2.73
N PHE A 233 33.44 12.59 -3.54
CA PHE A 233 33.89 13.90 -3.07
C PHE A 233 33.05 15.02 -3.68
N GLU A 234 32.65 15.99 -2.85
CA GLU A 234 32.05 17.25 -3.30
C GLU A 234 32.85 18.43 -2.72
N PRO A 235 33.75 19.04 -3.52
CA PRO A 235 34.55 20.17 -3.06
C PRO A 235 33.73 21.47 -3.00
N MET A 236 33.97 22.26 -1.95
CA MET A 236 33.42 23.60 -1.74
C MET A 236 34.57 24.62 -1.71
N GLY A 237 34.35 25.80 -2.31
CA GLY A 237 35.40 26.74 -2.71
C GLY A 237 36.47 27.12 -1.68
N LEU A 238 37.59 27.66 -2.19
CA LEU A 238 38.79 28.07 -1.45
C LEU A 238 38.47 29.08 -0.32
N ALA A 239 38.42 28.60 0.91
CA ALA A 239 38.45 29.45 2.10
C ALA A 239 39.92 29.81 2.43
N LEU A 240 40.12 30.85 3.25
CA LEU A 240 41.46 31.21 3.76
C LEU A 240 42.12 30.09 4.58
N GLU A 241 41.32 29.11 5.03
CA GLU A 241 41.75 27.94 5.80
C GLU A 241 42.16 26.74 4.92
N GLY A 242 42.02 26.84 3.59
CA GLY A 242 42.27 25.76 2.63
C GLY A 242 41.03 25.39 1.81
N LEU A 243 41.14 24.32 1.03
CA LEU A 243 40.01 23.75 0.29
C LEU A 243 39.16 22.90 1.24
N LYS A 244 37.85 23.16 1.33
CA LYS A 244 36.91 22.40 2.16
C LYS A 244 36.09 21.45 1.30
N GLY A 245 35.74 20.29 1.83
CA GLY A 245 34.89 19.35 1.09
C GLY A 245 34.29 18.28 1.98
N HIS A 246 33.23 17.65 1.48
CA HIS A 246 32.66 16.46 2.09
C HIS A 246 33.23 15.21 1.44
N VAL A 247 33.71 14.31 2.29
CA VAL A 247 34.18 12.97 1.91
C VAL A 247 33.16 11.96 2.40
N TYR A 248 32.54 11.23 1.46
CA TYR A 248 31.58 10.19 1.78
C TYR A 248 32.27 8.83 1.85
N LEU A 249 32.30 8.25 3.05
CA LEU A 249 33.01 7.00 3.36
C LEU A 249 32.03 5.95 3.87
N ARG A 250 32.32 4.68 3.58
CA ARG A 250 31.70 3.57 4.31
C ARG A 250 32.31 3.50 5.71
N ALA A 251 31.53 3.03 6.68
CA ALA A 251 32.00 2.89 8.07
C ALA A 251 33.29 2.04 8.19
N GLU A 252 33.45 1.02 7.34
CA GLU A 252 34.64 0.15 7.30
C GLU A 252 35.92 0.86 6.82
N ASP A 253 35.79 1.88 5.95
CA ASP A 253 36.92 2.61 5.35
C ASP A 253 37.37 3.80 6.23
N LEU A 254 36.65 4.09 7.32
CA LEU A 254 36.89 5.26 8.18
C LEU A 254 38.30 5.28 8.77
N GLY A 255 38.79 4.15 9.25
CA GLY A 255 40.10 4.06 9.90
C GLY A 255 41.25 4.40 8.96
N GLU A 256 41.24 3.81 7.75
CA GLU A 256 42.24 4.08 6.72
C GLU A 256 42.16 5.53 6.25
N ALA A 257 40.94 6.05 6.05
CA ALA A 257 40.75 7.44 5.67
C ALA A 257 41.31 8.43 6.69
N LEU A 258 41.08 8.21 8.00
CA LEU A 258 41.62 9.08 9.05
C LEU A 258 43.16 9.09 9.08
N ILE A 259 43.80 7.94 8.82
CA ILE A 259 45.26 7.85 8.74
C ILE A 259 45.79 8.67 7.56
N LEU A 260 45.17 8.53 6.39
CA LEU A 260 45.54 9.27 5.17
C LEU A 260 45.36 10.77 5.33
N LEU A 261 44.20 11.19 5.87
CA LEU A 261 43.91 12.59 6.15
C LEU A 261 44.93 13.21 7.10
N ARG A 262 45.35 12.47 8.14
CA ARG A 262 46.40 12.92 9.05
C ARG A 262 47.76 13.05 8.38
N GLN A 263 48.12 12.10 7.51
CA GLN A 263 49.37 12.16 6.73
C GLN A 263 49.39 13.38 5.81
N LEU A 264 48.30 13.64 5.08
CA LEU A 264 48.16 14.78 4.19
C LEU A 264 48.17 16.12 4.96
N ALA A 265 47.56 16.18 6.14
CA ALA A 265 47.59 17.37 6.99
C ALA A 265 49.00 17.65 7.57
N SER A 266 49.79 16.61 7.85
CA SER A 266 51.16 16.74 8.35
C SER A 266 52.19 17.03 7.26
N ALA A 267 51.85 16.78 6.00
CA ALA A 267 52.63 17.20 4.85
C ALA A 267 52.35 18.70 4.62
N GLU A 268 52.97 19.55 5.44
CA GLU A 268 52.94 21.00 5.21
C GLU A 268 53.34 21.33 3.76
N PRO A 269 52.78 22.40 3.17
CA PRO A 269 53.29 22.91 1.92
C PRO A 269 54.71 23.42 2.21
N THR A 270 55.71 22.67 1.78
CA THR A 270 57.07 23.19 1.63
C THR A 270 56.95 24.46 0.80
N GLN A 271 57.14 25.60 1.46
CA GLN A 271 57.19 26.92 0.85
C GLN A 271 58.25 26.90 -0.26
N GLY A 272 57.77 27.03 -1.50
CA GLY A 272 58.57 27.38 -2.67
C GLY A 272 58.04 28.68 -3.22
#